data_AF-A0A2E3BEC9-F1
#
_entry.id   AF-A0A2E3BEC9-F1
#
_cell.length_a   1.000
_cell.length_b   1.000
_cell.length_c   1.000
_cell.angle_alpha   90.00
_cell.angle_beta   90.00
_cell.angle_gamma   90.00
#
_symmetry.space_group_name_H-M   'P 1'
#
loop_
_entity.id
_entity.type
_entity.pdbx_description
1 polymer ?
#
loop_
_entity_poly.entity_id
_entity_poly.type
_entity_poly.pdbx_seq_one_letter_code
_entity_poly.pdbx_strand_id
1 'polypeptide(L)'
;MKLKTLAFIAASSAMTLPAFAADYDITEFDTLFGTGVSNTATLSYTSGTTTIDETSNTVDFVVDRKVIFSVTDNQTATDPVVVNAGDDAVTVYTIQNDSNAPISFELPVPPTGTTYSYVDPTDGTTVITVDSSTTGSDLIIPLATGDANTPVTVDVTVTVAVPDDAASGSQIFTPLNITAVEPEDNATIGGGVTAGDQIVATAAGTAWDEDVIQTVTIGDLLNADGVSVELDNNQEFIVSASDIALVKSVAILSDPVNGTSNPKAIPGAVVQYTLTVTNSGLIEASDVIVVDAVPAVFDFTDAYVELYTLDGVTMTTDPTQVIDAGTGVTTLTFASMSVAAATDIADASTYGEKVITFTVTLP
;
A
#
# COMPACT_ATOMS: atom_id res chain seq x y z
N MET A 1 -12.96 6.40 29.29
CA MET A 1 -12.70 5.50 28.14
C MET A 1 -13.43 6.08 26.94
N LYS A 2 -12.72 6.82 26.08
CA LYS A 2 -13.31 7.36 24.85
C LYS A 2 -13.20 6.26 23.80
N LEU A 3 -14.32 5.68 23.38
CA LEU A 3 -14.34 4.82 22.19
C LEU A 3 -14.10 5.73 20.98
N LYS A 4 -13.01 5.47 20.25
CA LYS A 4 -12.77 6.02 18.92
C LYS A 4 -13.73 5.30 17.96
N THR A 5 -14.71 6.03 17.44
CA THR A 5 -15.57 5.55 16.34
C THR A 5 -14.74 5.51 15.07
N LEU A 6 -14.46 4.31 14.54
CA LEU A 6 -13.94 4.15 13.17
C LEU A 6 -15.03 4.64 12.22
N ALA A 7 -14.75 5.71 11.48
CA ALA A 7 -15.59 6.16 10.40
C ALA A 7 -15.30 5.27 9.17
N PHE A 8 -16.27 4.44 8.81
CA PHE A 8 -16.28 3.74 7.52
C PHE A 8 -16.42 4.79 6.42
N ILE A 9 -15.37 5.00 5.63
CA ILE A 9 -15.43 5.80 4.41
C ILE A 9 -16.07 4.91 3.35
N ALA A 10 -17.35 5.14 3.05
CA ALA A 10 -17.96 4.61 1.84
C ALA A 10 -17.38 5.40 0.65
N ALA A 11 -16.33 4.87 0.02
CA ALA A 11 -15.77 5.42 -1.20
C ALA A 11 -16.68 5.05 -2.37
N SER A 12 -17.59 5.94 -2.75
CA SER A 12 -18.23 5.90 -4.07
C SER A 12 -17.27 6.48 -5.11
N SER A 13 -16.22 5.74 -5.45
CA SER A 13 -15.35 6.08 -6.57
C SER A 13 -15.96 5.46 -7.83
N ALA A 14 -16.14 6.26 -8.88
CA ALA A 14 -16.45 5.75 -10.22
C ALA A 14 -15.22 4.98 -10.71
N MET A 15 -15.17 3.68 -10.40
CA MET A 15 -14.14 2.77 -10.87
C MET A 15 -14.24 2.68 -12.39
N THR A 16 -13.18 3.07 -13.09
CA THR A 16 -13.01 2.65 -14.48
C THR A 16 -12.69 1.17 -14.44
N LEU A 17 -13.63 0.30 -14.82
CA LEU A 17 -13.33 -1.11 -15.08
C LEU A 17 -12.08 -1.16 -15.97
N PRO A 18 -11.10 -2.05 -15.71
CA PRO A 18 -10.05 -2.30 -16.68
C PRO A 18 -10.75 -2.63 -17.99
N ALA A 19 -10.34 -1.95 -19.06
CA ALA A 19 -10.98 -2.06 -20.38
C ALA A 19 -11.06 -3.51 -20.92
N PHE A 20 -10.35 -4.44 -20.29
CA PHE A 20 -10.36 -5.87 -20.59
C PHE A 20 -11.59 -6.64 -20.11
N ALA A 21 -12.26 -6.24 -19.02
CA ALA A 21 -13.39 -7.00 -18.46
C ALA A 21 -14.70 -6.78 -19.25
N ALA A 22 -14.91 -5.57 -19.78
CA ALA A 22 -16.16 -5.21 -20.46
C ALA A 22 -16.44 -5.98 -21.76
N ASP A 23 -15.40 -6.49 -22.43
CA ASP A 23 -15.55 -7.24 -23.69
C ASP A 23 -15.92 -8.72 -23.48
N TYR A 24 -15.76 -9.26 -22.26
CA TYR A 24 -15.95 -10.69 -21.94
C TYR A 24 -16.95 -10.97 -20.82
N ASP A 25 -17.63 -9.93 -20.33
CA ASP A 25 -18.61 -9.99 -19.25
C ASP A 25 -19.74 -10.99 -19.53
N ILE A 26 -20.25 -11.63 -18.49
CA ILE A 26 -21.45 -12.48 -18.58
C ILE A 26 -22.68 -11.60 -18.60
N THR A 27 -23.64 -12.01 -19.41
CA THR A 27 -24.95 -11.35 -19.43
C THR A 27 -25.95 -12.14 -18.61
N GLU A 28 -27.06 -11.51 -18.21
CA GLU A 28 -28.20 -12.20 -17.56
C GLU A 28 -28.76 -13.39 -18.38
N PHE A 29 -28.37 -13.49 -19.66
CA PHE A 29 -28.76 -14.55 -20.58
C PHE A 29 -27.75 -15.71 -20.67
N ASP A 30 -26.58 -15.59 -20.03
CA ASP A 30 -25.56 -16.64 -20.05
C ASP A 30 -26.05 -17.85 -19.24
N THR A 31 -25.81 -19.06 -19.78
CA THR A 31 -26.21 -20.29 -19.10
C THR A 31 -25.16 -20.68 -18.07
N LEU A 32 -25.62 -20.99 -16.85
CA LEU A 32 -24.75 -21.44 -15.76
C LEU A 32 -23.99 -22.70 -16.16
N PHE A 33 -22.71 -22.78 -15.81
CA PHE A 33 -21.90 -23.97 -16.02
C PHE A 33 -22.55 -25.22 -15.40
N GLY A 34 -22.28 -26.38 -15.97
CA GLY A 34 -22.84 -27.66 -15.51
C GLY A 34 -24.34 -27.83 -15.76
N THR A 35 -25.03 -26.85 -16.35
CA THR A 35 -26.42 -27.01 -16.79
C THR A 35 -26.48 -28.11 -17.84
N GLY A 36 -27.28 -29.16 -17.58
CA GLY A 36 -27.54 -30.21 -18.57
C GLY A 36 -28.48 -29.70 -19.66
N VAL A 37 -28.10 -29.91 -20.93
CA VAL A 37 -28.87 -29.56 -22.11
C VAL A 37 -29.26 -30.85 -22.83
N SER A 38 -30.55 -30.99 -23.14
CA SER A 38 -31.10 -32.15 -23.82
C SER A 38 -31.86 -31.71 -25.06
N ASN A 39 -31.59 -32.33 -26.21
CA ASN A 39 -32.25 -32.01 -27.47
C ASN A 39 -32.78 -33.28 -28.16
N THR A 40 -34.01 -33.20 -28.66
CA THR A 40 -34.67 -34.29 -29.40
C THR A 40 -35.45 -33.69 -30.57
N ALA A 41 -35.36 -34.30 -31.76
CA ALA A 41 -36.07 -33.86 -32.95
C ALA A 41 -37.31 -34.73 -33.23
N THR A 42 -38.34 -34.13 -33.83
CA THR A 42 -39.51 -34.86 -34.33
C THR A 42 -39.58 -34.76 -35.85
N LEU A 43 -40.02 -35.83 -36.50
CA LEU A 43 -40.27 -35.92 -37.93
C LEU A 43 -41.75 -36.21 -38.13
N SER A 44 -42.44 -35.39 -38.92
CA SER A 44 -43.82 -35.65 -39.34
C SER A 44 -43.89 -35.68 -40.85
N TYR A 45 -44.48 -36.73 -41.41
CA TYR A 45 -44.69 -36.83 -42.87
C TYR A 45 -45.97 -37.58 -43.20
N THR A 46 -46.50 -37.36 -44.40
CA THR A 46 -47.69 -38.06 -44.89
C THR A 46 -47.34 -39.12 -45.92
N SER A 47 -47.94 -40.30 -45.78
CA SER A 47 -47.89 -41.37 -46.77
C SER A 47 -49.32 -41.73 -47.18
N GLY A 48 -49.73 -41.33 -48.38
CA GLY A 48 -51.14 -41.36 -48.77
C GLY A 48 -51.97 -40.35 -47.96
N THR A 49 -52.96 -40.83 -47.20
CA THR A 49 -53.81 -39.99 -46.32
C THR A 49 -53.45 -40.08 -44.84
N THR A 50 -52.42 -40.85 -44.48
CA THR A 50 -52.02 -41.06 -43.09
C THR A 50 -50.79 -40.22 -42.76
N THR A 51 -50.89 -39.42 -41.69
CA THR A 51 -49.74 -38.78 -41.06
C THR A 51 -49.02 -39.78 -40.17
N ILE A 52 -47.70 -39.81 -40.27
CA ILE A 52 -46.80 -40.63 -39.46
C ILE A 52 -45.84 -39.65 -38.77
N ASP A 53 -45.73 -39.81 -37.46
CA ASP A 53 -44.83 -39.03 -36.62
C ASP A 53 -43.77 -39.97 -36.03
N GLU A 54 -42.51 -39.56 -36.10
CA GLU A 54 -41.35 -40.25 -35.55
C GLU A 54 -40.56 -39.28 -34.66
N THR A 55 -39.79 -39.80 -33.72
CA THR A 55 -38.91 -39.02 -32.84
C THR A 55 -37.49 -39.54 -32.96
N SER A 56 -36.50 -38.64 -32.99
CA SER A 56 -35.09 -39.03 -32.99
C SER A 56 -34.64 -39.60 -31.65
N ASN A 57 -33.40 -40.06 -31.56
CA ASN A 57 -32.73 -40.17 -30.27
C ASN A 57 -32.60 -38.78 -29.60
N THR A 58 -32.35 -38.80 -28.30
CA THR A 58 -31.95 -37.62 -27.54
C THR A 58 -30.43 -37.47 -27.59
N VAL A 59 -29.95 -36.23 -27.63
CA VAL A 59 -28.55 -35.86 -27.44
C VAL A 59 -28.49 -34.98 -26.20
N ASP A 60 -27.60 -35.33 -25.27
CA ASP A 60 -27.41 -34.63 -24.00
C ASP A 60 -25.97 -34.11 -23.93
N PHE A 61 -25.78 -32.93 -23.34
CA PHE A 61 -24.45 -32.40 -23.02
C PHE A 61 -24.50 -31.47 -21.81
N VAL A 62 -23.36 -31.18 -21.18
CA VAL A 62 -23.24 -30.19 -20.10
C VAL A 62 -22.65 -28.87 -20.60
N VAL A 63 -23.11 -27.75 -20.02
CA VAL A 63 -22.54 -26.43 -20.31
C VAL A 63 -21.16 -26.30 -19.68
N ASP A 64 -20.18 -25.91 -20.49
CA ASP A 64 -18.80 -25.66 -20.06
C ASP A 64 -18.66 -24.43 -19.14
N ARG A 65 -17.55 -24.37 -18.43
CA ARG A 65 -17.22 -23.30 -17.49
C ARG A 65 -16.41 -22.22 -18.18
N LYS A 66 -16.92 -20.99 -18.17
CA LYS A 66 -16.22 -19.74 -18.52
C LYS A 66 -15.74 -19.08 -17.22
N VAL A 67 -14.43 -18.91 -17.08
CA VAL A 67 -13.80 -18.24 -15.92
C VAL A 67 -13.25 -16.89 -16.35
N ILE A 68 -13.88 -15.82 -15.90
CA ILE A 68 -13.46 -14.42 -16.12
C ILE A 68 -13.73 -13.66 -14.81
N PHE A 69 -12.79 -12.80 -14.42
CA PHE A 69 -12.94 -11.91 -13.28
C PHE A 69 -12.02 -10.72 -13.47
N SER A 70 -12.25 -9.68 -12.67
CA SER A 70 -11.46 -8.46 -12.73
C SER A 70 -11.10 -7.94 -11.34
N VAL A 71 -9.99 -7.19 -11.29
CA VAL A 71 -9.53 -6.48 -10.09
C VAL A 71 -9.30 -5.02 -10.47
N THR A 72 -10.02 -4.12 -9.82
CA THR A 72 -9.78 -2.67 -9.87
C THR A 72 -9.27 -2.18 -8.53
N ASP A 73 -8.36 -1.21 -8.50
CA ASP A 73 -8.06 -0.47 -7.29
C ASP A 73 -8.86 0.84 -7.20
N ASN A 74 -8.87 1.44 -6.01
CA ASN A 74 -9.55 2.70 -5.72
C ASN A 74 -8.71 3.95 -6.04
N GLN A 75 -7.57 3.80 -6.69
CA GLN A 75 -6.61 4.87 -6.95
C GLN A 75 -6.72 5.37 -8.41
N THR A 76 -6.18 6.55 -8.68
CA THR A 76 -6.23 7.17 -10.01
C THR A 76 -4.93 6.92 -10.77
N ALA A 77 -5.01 6.62 -12.07
CA ALA A 77 -3.88 6.26 -12.95
C ALA A 77 -2.80 7.34 -13.18
N THR A 78 -2.87 8.50 -12.51
CA THR A 78 -1.88 9.58 -12.62
C THR A 78 -1.34 9.95 -11.25
N ASP A 79 -0.05 9.71 -11.08
CA ASP A 79 0.84 10.00 -9.94
C ASP A 79 0.91 8.95 -8.82
N PRO A 80 2.13 8.61 -8.37
CA PRO A 80 2.30 7.74 -7.21
C PRO A 80 1.74 8.41 -5.97
N VAL A 81 1.04 7.64 -5.15
CA VAL A 81 0.36 8.16 -3.95
C VAL A 81 1.39 8.38 -2.85
N VAL A 82 1.40 9.56 -2.25
CA VAL A 82 2.34 9.87 -1.17
C VAL A 82 1.82 9.29 0.15
N VAL A 83 2.69 8.55 0.84
CA VAL A 83 2.47 8.02 2.20
C VAL A 83 3.61 8.47 3.10
N ASN A 84 3.34 8.77 4.37
CA ASN A 84 4.40 9.16 5.29
C ASN A 84 5.11 7.94 5.88
N ALA A 85 6.39 8.09 6.22
CA ALA A 85 7.08 7.14 7.09
C ALA A 85 6.35 7.02 8.43
N GLY A 86 6.15 5.78 8.89
CA GLY A 86 5.39 5.45 10.11
C GLY A 86 3.87 5.39 9.95
N ASP A 87 3.34 5.79 8.80
CA ASP A 87 1.92 5.61 8.45
C ASP A 87 1.70 4.27 7.73
N ASP A 88 0.43 3.93 7.51
CA ASP A 88 0.00 2.77 6.73
C ASP A 88 -0.26 3.17 5.27
N ALA A 89 0.34 2.46 4.32
CA ALA A 89 -0.05 2.50 2.91
C ALA A 89 -1.26 1.60 2.69
N VAL A 90 -2.36 2.15 2.18
CA VAL A 90 -3.65 1.44 2.07
C VAL A 90 -4.22 1.54 0.67
N THR A 91 -4.51 0.39 0.08
CA THR A 91 -5.22 0.27 -1.20
C THR A 91 -6.46 -0.59 -1.02
N VAL A 92 -7.58 -0.21 -1.63
CA VAL A 92 -8.78 -1.04 -1.70
C VAL A 92 -8.90 -1.58 -3.11
N TYR A 93 -8.84 -2.90 -3.24
CA TYR A 93 -9.08 -3.62 -4.47
C TYR A 93 -10.50 -4.18 -4.48
N THR A 94 -11.24 -3.95 -5.55
CA THR A 94 -12.53 -4.58 -5.80
C THR A 94 -12.31 -5.74 -6.76
N ILE A 95 -12.58 -6.96 -6.28
CA ILE A 95 -12.61 -8.17 -7.08
C ILE A 95 -14.05 -8.35 -7.57
N GLN A 96 -14.24 -8.62 -8.86
CA GLN A 96 -15.56 -8.90 -9.45
C GLN A 96 -15.53 -10.25 -10.16
N ASN A 97 -16.52 -11.10 -9.87
CA ASN A 97 -16.68 -12.38 -10.57
C ASN A 97 -17.60 -12.22 -11.80
N ASP A 98 -17.01 -12.30 -12.98
CA ASP A 98 -17.66 -12.23 -14.29
C ASP A 98 -17.65 -13.61 -14.97
N SER A 99 -17.73 -14.69 -14.18
CA SER A 99 -17.73 -16.08 -14.68
C SER A 99 -19.15 -16.62 -14.78
N ASN A 100 -19.42 -17.59 -15.66
CA ASN A 100 -20.73 -18.29 -15.67
C ASN A 100 -20.84 -19.35 -14.54
N ALA A 101 -20.05 -19.19 -13.48
CA ALA A 101 -19.89 -20.12 -12.37
C ALA A 101 -19.52 -19.34 -11.09
N PRO A 102 -19.88 -19.83 -9.90
CA PRO A 102 -19.26 -19.37 -8.66
C PRO A 102 -17.77 -19.66 -8.70
N ILE A 103 -16.96 -18.72 -8.23
CA ILE A 103 -15.50 -18.82 -8.18
C ILE A 103 -15.06 -18.37 -6.78
N SER A 104 -14.16 -19.11 -6.16
CA SER A 104 -13.48 -18.64 -4.96
C SER A 104 -12.10 -18.10 -5.31
N PHE A 105 -11.61 -17.16 -4.53
CA PHE A 105 -10.30 -16.56 -4.70
C PHE A 105 -9.44 -16.83 -3.48
N GLU A 106 -8.32 -17.53 -3.67
CA GLU A 106 -7.31 -17.73 -2.65
C GLU A 106 -6.38 -16.50 -2.60
N LEU A 107 -6.31 -15.89 -1.41
CA LEU A 107 -5.32 -14.88 -1.06
C LEU A 107 -4.01 -15.58 -0.64
N PRO A 108 -2.83 -15.06 -1.04
CA PRO A 108 -1.58 -15.53 -0.48
C PRO A 108 -1.48 -15.16 1.00
N VAL A 109 -0.62 -15.86 1.74
CA VAL A 109 -0.24 -15.40 3.08
C VAL A 109 0.63 -14.15 2.92
N PRO A 110 0.21 -12.97 3.42
CA PRO A 110 0.97 -11.73 3.24
C PRO A 110 2.25 -11.76 4.09
N PRO A 111 3.32 -11.03 3.68
CA PRO A 111 4.51 -10.88 4.50
C PRO A 111 4.23 -10.12 5.80
N THR A 112 5.12 -10.23 6.78
CA THR A 112 5.00 -9.45 8.03
C THR A 112 4.99 -7.96 7.74
N GLY A 113 4.04 -7.23 8.35
CA GLY A 113 3.81 -5.80 8.09
C GLY A 113 2.80 -5.54 6.97
N THR A 114 2.25 -6.59 6.35
CA THR A 114 1.15 -6.51 5.39
C THR A 114 -0.07 -7.26 5.92
N THR A 115 -1.26 -6.68 5.74
CA THR A 115 -2.53 -7.33 6.05
C THR A 115 -3.52 -7.17 4.91
N TYR A 116 -4.35 -8.19 4.69
CA TYR A 116 -5.56 -8.09 3.88
C TYR A 116 -6.78 -8.03 4.79
N SER A 117 -7.78 -7.22 4.46
CA SER A 117 -9.04 -7.18 5.19
C SER A 117 -10.20 -7.07 4.21
N TYR A 118 -11.23 -7.90 4.40
CA TYR A 118 -12.42 -7.89 3.58
C TYR A 118 -13.66 -8.22 4.40
N VAL A 119 -14.84 -7.92 3.87
CA VAL A 119 -16.11 -8.35 4.45
C VAL A 119 -16.50 -9.67 3.79
N ASP A 120 -16.78 -10.69 4.60
CA ASP A 120 -17.21 -12.01 4.14
C ASP A 120 -18.42 -11.89 3.20
N PRO A 121 -18.29 -12.25 1.91
CA PRO A 121 -19.39 -12.13 0.95
C PRO A 121 -20.60 -13.01 1.28
N THR A 122 -20.43 -14.06 2.08
CA THR A 122 -21.50 -15.01 2.41
C THR A 122 -22.52 -14.44 3.40
N ASP A 123 -22.08 -13.58 4.32
CA ASP A 123 -22.94 -12.95 5.33
C ASP A 123 -23.03 -11.42 5.20
N GLY A 124 -22.11 -10.79 4.46
CA GLY A 124 -22.07 -9.35 4.22
C GLY A 124 -21.77 -8.49 5.45
N THR A 125 -21.27 -9.08 6.53
CA THR A 125 -21.09 -8.42 7.83
C THR A 125 -19.81 -8.77 8.57
N THR A 126 -19.30 -10.00 8.46
CA THR A 126 -18.10 -10.44 9.17
C THR A 126 -16.87 -9.86 8.50
N VAL A 127 -16.04 -9.15 9.25
CA VAL A 127 -14.75 -8.65 8.75
C VAL A 127 -13.69 -9.71 9.02
N ILE A 128 -13.04 -10.16 7.95
CA ILE A 128 -11.91 -11.09 8.01
C ILE A 128 -10.63 -10.28 7.85
N THR A 129 -9.61 -10.61 8.65
CA THR A 129 -8.28 -10.03 8.55
C THR A 129 -7.26 -11.14 8.37
N VAL A 130 -6.50 -11.05 7.29
CA VAL A 130 -5.43 -11.98 6.91
C VAL A 130 -4.09 -11.31 7.19
N ASP A 131 -3.23 -12.00 7.95
CA ASP A 131 -1.86 -11.58 8.21
C ASP A 131 -0.89 -12.76 7.99
N SER A 132 0.40 -12.54 8.29
CA SER A 132 1.45 -13.56 8.12
C SER A 132 1.28 -14.85 8.94
N SER A 133 0.29 -14.93 9.83
CA SER A 133 -0.04 -16.09 10.66
C SER A 133 -1.36 -16.76 10.28
N THR A 134 -2.16 -16.15 9.41
CA THR A 134 -3.44 -16.69 8.95
C THR A 134 -3.24 -17.97 8.14
N THR A 135 -4.12 -18.96 8.36
CA THR A 135 -4.11 -20.24 7.64
C THR A 135 -5.54 -20.73 7.42
N GLY A 136 -5.75 -21.59 6.42
CA GLY A 136 -7.03 -22.26 6.21
C GLY A 136 -8.06 -21.36 5.50
N SER A 137 -9.32 -21.50 5.88
CA SER A 137 -10.48 -20.93 5.16
C SER A 137 -10.50 -19.41 5.07
N ASP A 138 -9.84 -18.71 5.99
CA ASP A 138 -9.79 -17.24 6.02
C ASP A 138 -8.96 -16.66 4.86
N LEU A 139 -8.24 -17.50 4.12
CA LEU A 139 -7.56 -17.13 2.88
C LEU A 139 -8.45 -17.25 1.65
N ILE A 140 -9.65 -17.83 1.76
CA ILE A 140 -10.53 -18.11 0.63
C ILE A 140 -11.70 -17.13 0.66
N ILE A 141 -11.88 -16.40 -0.44
CA ILE A 141 -13.00 -15.50 -0.66
C ILE A 141 -13.98 -16.15 -1.65
N PRO A 142 -15.14 -16.65 -1.19
CA PRO A 142 -16.13 -17.23 -2.10
C PRO A 142 -16.98 -16.14 -2.75
N LEU A 143 -17.04 -16.10 -4.09
CA LEU A 143 -17.97 -15.26 -4.84
C LEU A 143 -18.96 -16.12 -5.63
N ALA A 144 -20.24 -15.74 -5.55
CA ALA A 144 -21.28 -16.28 -6.42
C ALA A 144 -21.08 -15.80 -7.87
N THR A 145 -21.85 -16.38 -8.80
CA THR A 145 -21.96 -15.87 -10.17
C THR A 145 -22.53 -14.45 -10.16
N GLY A 146 -21.83 -13.49 -10.75
CA GLY A 146 -22.34 -12.14 -11.05
C GLY A 146 -22.57 -11.94 -12.55
N ASP A 147 -23.23 -10.84 -12.90
CA ASP A 147 -23.33 -10.36 -14.28
C ASP A 147 -23.20 -8.83 -14.36
N ALA A 148 -23.09 -8.27 -15.56
CA ALA A 148 -22.96 -6.83 -15.80
C ALA A 148 -24.04 -5.95 -15.12
N ASN A 149 -25.23 -6.49 -14.88
CA ASN A 149 -26.37 -5.76 -14.31
C ASN A 149 -26.49 -5.95 -12.78
N THR A 150 -25.99 -7.08 -12.28
CA THR A 150 -25.99 -7.52 -10.89
C THR A 150 -24.60 -8.02 -10.52
N PRO A 151 -23.57 -7.15 -10.55
CA PRO A 151 -22.20 -7.56 -10.33
C PRO A 151 -22.04 -8.08 -8.90
N VAL A 152 -21.31 -9.18 -8.77
CA VAL A 152 -20.93 -9.75 -7.47
C VAL A 152 -19.48 -9.37 -7.23
N THR A 153 -19.29 -8.51 -6.22
CA THR A 153 -17.98 -7.95 -5.88
C THR A 153 -17.63 -8.14 -4.42
N VAL A 154 -16.33 -8.02 -4.13
CA VAL A 154 -15.78 -7.92 -2.78
C VAL A 154 -14.64 -6.92 -2.77
N ASP A 155 -14.64 -6.07 -1.75
CA ASP A 155 -13.56 -5.12 -1.51
C ASP A 155 -12.54 -5.74 -0.55
N VAL A 156 -11.30 -5.87 -1.01
CA VAL A 156 -10.13 -6.29 -0.25
C VAL A 156 -9.26 -5.07 0.02
N THR A 157 -9.17 -4.68 1.28
CA THR A 157 -8.26 -3.64 1.76
C THR A 157 -6.89 -4.27 2.03
N VAL A 158 -5.88 -3.84 1.28
CA VAL A 158 -4.48 -4.20 1.51
C VAL A 158 -3.82 -3.06 2.27
N THR A 159 -3.25 -3.37 3.43
CA THR A 159 -2.54 -2.42 4.27
C THR A 159 -1.09 -2.86 4.44
N VAL A 160 -0.15 -1.97 4.20
CA VAL A 160 1.30 -2.18 4.38
C VAL A 160 1.84 -1.10 5.31
N ALA A 161 2.41 -1.51 6.44
CA ALA A 161 3.06 -0.58 7.37
C ALA A 161 4.34 -0.01 6.74
N VAL A 162 4.44 1.32 6.68
CA VAL A 162 5.66 2.00 6.21
C VAL A 162 6.61 2.17 7.40
N PRO A 163 7.86 1.67 7.33
CA PRO A 163 8.81 1.82 8.43
C PRO A 163 9.02 3.28 8.84
N ASP A 164 9.16 3.54 10.14
CA ASP A 164 9.44 4.88 10.68
C ASP A 164 10.76 5.47 10.15
N ASP A 165 11.72 4.61 9.80
CA ASP A 165 13.04 4.96 9.28
C ASP A 165 13.13 4.88 7.74
N ALA A 166 11.99 4.73 7.05
CA ALA A 166 11.94 4.71 5.61
C ALA A 166 12.48 6.02 5.02
N ALA A 167 13.40 5.91 4.05
CA ALA A 167 13.97 7.08 3.40
C ALA A 167 12.93 7.76 2.50
N SER A 168 12.94 9.09 2.48
CA SER A 168 12.12 9.88 1.56
C SER A 168 12.42 9.48 0.10
N GLY A 169 11.37 9.35 -0.71
CA GLY A 169 11.45 8.88 -2.09
C GLY A 169 11.48 7.35 -2.26
N SER A 170 11.48 6.56 -1.19
CA SER A 170 11.38 5.10 -1.28
C SER A 170 10.04 4.68 -1.88
N GLN A 171 10.03 3.62 -2.67
CA GLN A 171 8.80 3.03 -3.21
C GLN A 171 8.28 1.95 -2.28
N ILE A 172 6.98 1.97 -2.01
CA ILE A 172 6.24 0.93 -1.29
C ILE A 172 5.12 0.44 -2.19
N PHE A 173 4.83 -0.86 -2.15
CA PHE A 173 3.77 -1.46 -2.95
C PHE A 173 2.77 -2.17 -2.05
N THR A 174 1.48 -2.06 -2.36
CA THR A 174 0.44 -2.93 -1.82
C THR A 174 0.13 -4.00 -2.86
N PRO A 175 0.67 -5.23 -2.76
CA PRO A 175 0.39 -6.28 -3.73
C PRO A 175 -0.91 -7.02 -3.38
N LEU A 176 -1.72 -7.30 -4.40
CA LEU A 176 -2.80 -8.27 -4.35
C LEU A 176 -2.62 -9.26 -5.49
N ASN A 177 -2.21 -10.47 -5.12
CA ASN A 177 -2.15 -11.62 -6.02
C ASN A 177 -3.33 -12.52 -5.63
N ILE A 178 -4.15 -12.97 -6.57
CA ILE A 178 -5.27 -13.87 -6.29
C ILE A 178 -5.25 -15.06 -7.23
N THR A 179 -5.44 -16.25 -6.67
CA THR A 179 -5.60 -17.48 -7.44
C THR A 179 -7.06 -17.90 -7.43
N ALA A 180 -7.63 -18.22 -8.60
CA ALA A 180 -8.97 -18.77 -8.65
C ALA A 180 -8.94 -20.23 -8.18
N VAL A 181 -9.82 -20.59 -7.24
CA VAL A 181 -9.94 -21.93 -6.66
C VAL A 181 -11.39 -22.41 -6.64
N GLU A 182 -11.54 -23.72 -6.59
CA GLU A 182 -12.82 -24.40 -6.65
C GLU A 182 -13.65 -24.11 -5.37
N PRO A 183 -14.88 -23.61 -5.50
CA PRO A 183 -15.72 -23.29 -4.33
C PRO A 183 -16.25 -24.54 -3.63
N GLU A 184 -16.38 -25.66 -4.34
CA GLU A 184 -16.97 -26.90 -3.86
C GLU A 184 -16.42 -28.12 -4.60
N ASP A 185 -16.63 -29.32 -4.04
CA ASP A 185 -16.30 -30.57 -4.70
C ASP A 185 -17.20 -30.79 -5.92
N ASN A 186 -16.62 -31.11 -7.08
CA ASN A 186 -17.39 -31.37 -8.30
C ASN A 186 -16.76 -32.48 -9.15
N ALA A 187 -17.48 -33.60 -9.28
CA ALA A 187 -17.00 -34.78 -10.01
C ALA A 187 -17.00 -34.64 -11.55
N THR A 188 -17.71 -33.65 -12.11
CA THR A 188 -17.89 -33.51 -13.58
C THR A 188 -16.91 -32.53 -14.21
N ILE A 189 -16.16 -31.75 -13.44
CA ILE A 189 -15.12 -30.83 -13.94
C ILE A 189 -13.81 -31.59 -14.06
N GLY A 190 -13.22 -31.64 -15.27
CA GLY A 190 -11.84 -32.13 -15.46
C GLY A 190 -11.53 -33.53 -14.89
N GLY A 191 -12.53 -34.38 -14.68
CA GLY A 191 -12.38 -35.70 -14.05
C GLY A 191 -12.55 -35.73 -12.52
N GLY A 192 -12.89 -34.60 -11.92
CA GLY A 192 -13.19 -34.43 -10.50
C GLY A 192 -12.28 -33.41 -9.83
N VAL A 193 -12.88 -32.46 -9.11
CA VAL A 193 -12.19 -31.44 -8.32
C VAL A 193 -12.71 -31.40 -6.88
N THR A 194 -11.90 -30.88 -5.97
CA THR A 194 -12.21 -30.67 -4.55
C THR A 194 -12.25 -29.18 -4.22
N ALA A 195 -13.05 -28.78 -3.24
CA ALA A 195 -13.04 -27.40 -2.75
C ALA A 195 -11.62 -26.94 -2.35
N GLY A 196 -11.21 -25.78 -2.85
CA GLY A 196 -9.88 -25.20 -2.66
C GLY A 196 -8.82 -25.67 -3.66
N ASP A 197 -9.13 -26.62 -4.56
CA ASP A 197 -8.23 -26.93 -5.66
C ASP A 197 -8.10 -25.71 -6.60
N GLN A 198 -6.90 -25.46 -7.13
CA GLN A 198 -6.69 -24.40 -8.11
C GLN A 198 -7.51 -24.66 -9.38
N ILE A 199 -8.18 -23.61 -9.88
CA ILE A 199 -8.89 -23.66 -11.15
C ILE A 199 -7.87 -23.66 -12.28
N VAL A 200 -7.98 -24.69 -13.13
CA VAL A 200 -7.11 -24.90 -14.28
C VAL A 200 -7.93 -24.87 -15.56
N ALA A 201 -7.50 -24.07 -16.53
CA ALA A 201 -8.09 -24.02 -17.86
C ALA A 201 -7.83 -25.33 -18.62
N THR A 202 -8.85 -25.82 -19.32
CA THR A 202 -8.71 -26.94 -20.24
C THR A 202 -7.74 -26.56 -21.36
N ALA A 203 -6.71 -27.38 -21.56
CA ALA A 203 -5.69 -27.11 -22.58
C ALA A 203 -6.33 -26.93 -23.97
N ALA A 204 -5.92 -25.91 -24.72
CA ALA A 204 -6.54 -25.50 -25.98
C ALA A 204 -6.60 -26.59 -27.08
N GLY A 205 -5.80 -27.66 -26.97
CA GLY A 205 -5.81 -28.79 -27.89
C GLY A 205 -6.77 -29.93 -27.50
N THR A 206 -7.45 -29.81 -26.36
CA THR A 206 -8.39 -30.82 -25.88
C THR A 206 -9.67 -30.76 -26.71
N ALA A 207 -10.13 -31.91 -27.21
CA ALA A 207 -11.41 -31.98 -27.92
C ALA A 207 -12.57 -31.74 -26.94
N TRP A 208 -13.66 -31.15 -27.44
CA TRP A 208 -14.88 -31.03 -26.67
C TRP A 208 -15.43 -32.40 -26.26
N ASP A 209 -15.94 -32.48 -25.03
CA ASP A 209 -16.49 -33.68 -24.42
C ASP A 209 -17.88 -33.33 -23.86
N GLU A 210 -18.91 -34.07 -24.29
CA GLU A 210 -20.31 -33.78 -23.92
C GLU A 210 -20.63 -34.13 -22.46
N ASP A 211 -19.83 -35.01 -21.84
CA ASP A 211 -20.06 -35.53 -20.48
C ASP A 211 -19.19 -34.84 -19.41
N VAL A 212 -18.21 -34.02 -19.81
CA VAL A 212 -17.23 -33.40 -18.92
C VAL A 212 -17.27 -31.89 -19.04
N ILE A 213 -17.37 -31.19 -17.92
CA ILE A 213 -17.27 -29.73 -17.90
C ILE A 213 -15.82 -29.35 -18.17
N GLN A 214 -15.61 -28.62 -19.26
CA GLN A 214 -14.32 -28.04 -19.62
C GLN A 214 -14.26 -26.58 -19.17
N THR A 215 -13.06 -26.12 -18.79
CA THR A 215 -12.85 -24.75 -18.31
C THR A 215 -12.17 -23.92 -19.38
N VAL A 216 -12.74 -22.76 -19.69
CA VAL A 216 -12.22 -21.81 -20.67
C VAL A 216 -12.04 -20.46 -19.99
N THR A 217 -10.91 -19.81 -20.25
CA THR A 217 -10.58 -18.47 -19.77
C THR A 217 -9.83 -17.68 -20.85
N ILE A 218 -9.52 -16.42 -20.58
CA ILE A 218 -8.69 -15.57 -21.45
C ILE A 218 -7.21 -15.74 -21.11
N GLY A 219 -6.35 -15.50 -22.11
CA GLY A 219 -4.90 -15.64 -21.95
C GLY A 219 -4.30 -14.75 -20.86
N ASP A 220 -4.90 -13.58 -20.61
CA ASP A 220 -4.39 -12.61 -19.63
C ASP A 220 -4.61 -13.04 -18.16
N LEU A 221 -5.52 -14.00 -17.92
CA LEU A 221 -5.73 -14.60 -16.60
C LEU A 221 -4.93 -15.89 -16.40
N LEU A 222 -4.18 -16.34 -17.42
CA LEU A 222 -3.34 -17.53 -17.31
C LEU A 222 -1.99 -17.16 -16.72
N ASN A 223 -1.55 -17.90 -15.71
CA ASN A 223 -0.20 -17.73 -15.17
C ASN A 223 0.87 -18.25 -16.16
N ALA A 224 2.14 -18.17 -15.76
CA ALA A 224 3.28 -18.59 -16.59
C ALA A 224 3.27 -20.06 -17.08
N ASP A 225 2.53 -20.96 -16.42
CA ASP A 225 2.31 -22.35 -16.84
C ASP A 225 1.29 -22.50 -17.99
N GLY A 226 0.55 -21.42 -18.29
CA GLY A 226 -0.43 -21.34 -19.37
C GLY A 226 -1.73 -22.07 -19.12
N VAL A 227 -2.03 -22.49 -17.88
CA VAL A 227 -3.26 -23.20 -17.52
C VAL A 227 -3.87 -22.76 -16.18
N SER A 228 -3.07 -22.37 -15.20
CA SER A 228 -3.52 -21.90 -13.90
C SER A 228 -4.12 -20.50 -14.00
N VAL A 229 -5.26 -20.26 -13.33
CA VAL A 229 -5.96 -18.97 -13.42
C VAL A 229 -5.62 -18.08 -12.23
N GLU A 230 -4.91 -16.98 -12.49
CA GLU A 230 -4.35 -16.06 -11.49
C GLU A 230 -4.42 -14.61 -11.99
N LEU A 231 -4.54 -13.65 -11.09
CA LEU A 231 -4.44 -12.23 -11.41
C LEU A 231 -3.61 -11.50 -10.37
N ASP A 232 -2.68 -10.71 -10.85
CA ASP A 232 -1.82 -9.86 -10.04
C ASP A 232 -2.18 -8.39 -10.23
N ASN A 233 -2.30 -7.68 -9.11
CA ASN A 233 -2.45 -6.24 -9.11
C ASN A 233 -1.55 -5.62 -8.02
N ASN A 234 -1.05 -4.42 -8.26
CA ASN A 234 -0.26 -3.68 -7.29
C ASN A 234 -0.52 -2.18 -7.40
N GLN A 235 -0.37 -1.50 -6.27
CA GLN A 235 -0.40 -0.05 -6.21
C GLN A 235 0.92 0.45 -5.62
N GLU A 236 1.52 1.42 -6.29
CA GLU A 236 2.75 2.08 -5.87
C GLU A 236 2.45 3.31 -4.99
N PHE A 237 3.21 3.42 -3.92
CA PHE A 237 3.29 4.59 -3.06
C PHE A 237 4.72 5.12 -3.04
N ILE A 238 4.88 6.44 -2.90
CA ILE A 238 6.17 7.07 -2.60
C ILE A 238 6.16 7.53 -1.15
N VAL A 239 7.21 7.15 -0.43
CA VAL A 239 7.41 7.55 0.97
C VAL A 239 7.83 9.00 1.04
N SER A 240 7.10 9.77 1.84
CA SER A 240 7.47 11.07 2.38
C SER A 240 8.09 10.83 3.76
N ALA A 241 9.23 11.46 4.05
CA ALA A 241 9.88 11.39 5.35
C ALA A 241 10.53 12.73 5.71
N SER A 242 10.99 12.87 6.95
CA SER A 242 11.90 13.98 7.32
C SER A 242 13.30 13.69 6.80
N ASP A 243 14.04 14.72 6.42
CA ASP A 243 15.43 14.60 5.93
C ASP A 243 16.26 15.73 6.53
N ILE A 244 17.01 15.40 7.58
CA ILE A 244 17.63 16.38 8.47
C ILE A 244 19.14 16.47 8.22
N ALA A 245 19.63 17.70 8.02
CA ALA A 245 21.05 18.01 7.99
C ALA A 245 21.41 19.05 9.07
N LEU A 246 22.63 18.96 9.59
CA LEU A 246 23.20 19.87 10.59
C LEU A 246 24.50 20.47 10.06
N VAL A 247 24.56 21.80 10.05
CA VAL A 247 25.77 22.56 9.69
C VAL A 247 26.22 23.40 10.88
N LYS A 248 27.50 23.32 11.23
CA LYS A 248 28.14 24.15 12.26
C LYS A 248 29.11 25.15 11.63
N SER A 249 29.00 26.41 12.02
CA SER A 249 29.91 27.47 11.60
C SER A 249 30.35 28.35 12.78
N VAL A 250 31.37 29.18 12.55
CA VAL A 250 31.97 30.04 13.57
C VAL A 250 32.24 31.44 13.01
N ALA A 251 32.01 32.46 13.83
CA ALA A 251 32.35 33.85 13.56
C ALA A 251 33.02 34.48 14.77
N ILE A 252 33.96 35.40 14.55
CA ILE A 252 34.52 36.25 15.61
C ILE A 252 33.74 37.56 15.58
N LEU A 253 33.00 37.86 16.66
CA LEU A 253 32.16 39.05 16.74
C LEU A 253 32.97 40.29 17.13
N SER A 254 33.92 40.13 18.05
CA SER A 254 34.80 41.21 18.49
C SER A 254 36.09 40.68 19.07
N ASP A 255 37.12 41.53 19.11
CA ASP A 255 38.33 41.28 19.89
C ASP A 255 38.80 42.54 20.66
N PRO A 256 39.63 42.40 21.71
CA PRO A 256 40.03 43.53 22.56
C PRO A 256 40.88 44.61 21.87
N VAL A 257 41.46 44.31 20.70
CA VAL A 257 42.41 45.18 19.99
C VAL A 257 41.73 45.87 18.80
N ASN A 258 41.00 45.13 17.98
CA ASN A 258 40.37 45.61 16.75
C ASN A 258 38.87 45.92 16.92
N GLY A 259 38.28 45.62 18.09
CA GLY A 259 36.86 45.79 18.33
C GLY A 259 36.04 44.90 17.39
N THR A 260 34.99 45.45 16.78
CA THR A 260 34.15 44.75 15.77
C THR A 260 34.66 44.88 14.34
N SER A 261 35.76 45.62 14.11
CA SER A 261 36.30 45.86 12.78
C SER A 261 37.39 44.84 12.44
N ASN A 262 37.08 43.88 11.55
CA ASN A 262 37.97 42.79 11.16
C ASN A 262 38.61 42.05 12.37
N PRO A 263 37.78 41.57 13.31
CA PRO A 263 38.28 40.97 14.55
C PRO A 263 39.10 39.71 14.29
N LYS A 264 39.90 39.33 15.29
CA LYS A 264 40.82 38.18 15.30
C LYS A 264 40.49 37.26 16.47
N ALA A 265 40.67 35.97 16.27
CA ALA A 265 40.56 34.96 17.32
C ALA A 265 41.78 35.03 18.27
N ILE A 266 41.84 36.08 19.08
CA ILE A 266 42.86 36.33 20.12
C ILE A 266 42.24 36.25 21.51
N PRO A 267 43.02 36.08 22.59
CA PRO A 267 42.51 36.11 23.96
C PRO A 267 41.60 37.32 24.22
N GLY A 268 40.46 37.08 24.85
CA GLY A 268 39.37 38.02 25.09
C GLY A 268 38.41 38.23 23.91
N ALA A 269 38.59 37.55 22.78
CA ALA A 269 37.68 37.66 21.64
C ALA A 269 36.35 36.95 21.90
N VAL A 270 35.25 37.55 21.46
CA VAL A 270 33.91 36.95 21.51
C VAL A 270 33.70 36.13 20.25
N VAL A 271 33.54 34.83 20.42
CA VAL A 271 33.33 33.84 19.37
C VAL A 271 31.86 33.45 19.37
N GLN A 272 31.21 33.50 18.21
CA GLN A 272 29.86 32.96 18.00
C GLN A 272 29.97 31.66 17.23
N TYR A 273 29.31 30.63 17.74
CA TYR A 273 29.00 29.42 16.99
C TYR A 273 27.56 29.46 16.51
N THR A 274 27.33 29.02 15.27
CA THR A 274 26.00 28.91 14.66
C THR A 274 25.79 27.46 14.22
N LEU A 275 24.73 26.84 14.71
CA LEU A 275 24.26 25.52 14.33
C LEU A 275 22.97 25.70 13.52
N THR A 276 23.00 25.33 12.25
CA THR A 276 21.85 25.38 11.37
C THR A 276 21.36 23.95 11.13
N VAL A 277 20.14 23.67 11.58
CA VAL A 277 19.43 22.42 11.29
C VAL A 277 18.47 22.69 10.14
N THR A 278 18.57 21.93 9.07
CA THR A 278 17.67 22.02 7.91
C THR A 278 16.88 20.73 7.74
N ASN A 279 15.61 20.83 7.37
CA ASN A 279 14.75 19.72 6.98
C ASN A 279 14.34 19.87 5.51
N SER A 280 14.95 19.07 4.64
CA SER A 280 14.58 18.95 3.22
C SER A 280 13.42 17.98 2.99
N GLY A 281 13.00 17.26 4.02
CA GLY A 281 11.93 16.26 3.95
C GLY A 281 10.53 16.87 4.02
N LEU A 282 9.55 16.10 3.57
CA LEU A 282 8.13 16.51 3.52
C LEU A 282 7.37 16.21 4.82
N ILE A 283 8.04 15.67 5.84
CA ILE A 283 7.52 15.50 7.20
C ILE A 283 8.29 16.38 8.17
N GLU A 284 7.57 16.99 9.12
CA GLU A 284 8.16 17.71 10.25
C GLU A 284 9.02 16.77 11.10
N ALA A 285 10.27 17.15 11.37
CA ALA A 285 11.06 16.47 12.38
C ALA A 285 10.73 17.04 13.77
N SER A 286 10.06 16.23 14.58
CA SER A 286 9.78 16.55 15.98
C SER A 286 10.88 16.01 16.91
N ASP A 287 10.96 16.55 18.12
CA ASP A 287 11.90 16.14 19.16
C ASP A 287 13.38 16.15 18.71
N VAL A 288 13.74 17.10 17.85
CA VAL A 288 15.12 17.30 17.41
C VAL A 288 15.98 17.74 18.60
N ILE A 289 17.06 16.99 18.84
CA ILE A 289 18.06 17.26 19.88
C ILE A 289 19.40 17.53 19.20
N VAL A 290 19.97 18.70 19.45
CA VAL A 290 21.32 19.07 19.00
C VAL A 290 22.26 19.07 20.20
N VAL A 291 23.34 18.30 20.11
CA VAL A 291 24.37 18.19 21.14
C VAL A 291 25.68 18.73 20.60
N ASP A 292 26.29 19.66 21.34
CA ASP A 292 27.58 20.26 20.99
C ASP A 292 28.58 20.13 22.14
N ALA A 293 29.70 19.46 21.88
CA ALA A 293 30.81 19.32 22.82
C ALA A 293 31.77 20.51 22.65
N VAL A 294 31.60 21.53 23.48
CA VAL A 294 32.41 22.74 23.45
C VAL A 294 33.74 22.50 24.20
N PRO A 295 34.91 22.79 23.57
CA PRO A 295 36.20 22.49 24.16
C PRO A 295 36.45 23.20 25.49
N ALA A 296 37.24 22.55 26.36
CA ALA A 296 37.59 23.01 27.71
C ALA A 296 38.35 24.34 27.79
N VAL A 297 38.80 24.87 26.65
CA VAL A 297 39.43 26.20 26.60
C VAL A 297 38.40 27.31 26.85
N PHE A 298 37.11 27.07 26.65
CA PHE A 298 36.08 28.06 26.92
C PHE A 298 35.59 27.95 28.36
N ASP A 299 35.56 29.09 29.06
CA ASP A 299 35.05 29.17 30.43
C ASP A 299 33.58 29.60 30.43
N PHE A 300 32.69 28.67 30.77
CA PHE A 300 31.24 28.88 30.93
C PHE A 300 30.85 29.22 32.39
N THR A 301 31.84 29.40 33.27
CA THR A 301 31.64 29.68 34.70
C THR A 301 31.91 31.14 35.08
N ASP A 302 32.50 31.91 34.16
CA ASP A 302 32.85 33.32 34.34
C ASP A 302 31.70 34.27 33.99
N ALA A 303 31.79 35.53 34.44
CA ALA A 303 30.76 36.57 34.29
C ALA A 303 30.54 37.10 32.84
N TYR A 304 30.79 36.28 31.83
CA TYR A 304 30.36 36.57 30.46
C TYR A 304 28.87 36.29 30.32
N VAL A 305 28.14 37.22 29.69
CA VAL A 305 26.74 36.98 29.33
C VAL A 305 26.74 36.07 28.11
N GLU A 306 26.73 34.76 28.35
CA GLU A 306 26.44 33.78 27.32
C GLU A 306 25.07 34.11 26.73
N LEU A 307 25.04 34.27 25.41
CA LEU A 307 23.80 34.52 24.70
C LEU A 307 23.46 33.30 23.86
N TYR A 308 22.41 32.59 24.26
CA TYR A 308 21.81 31.53 23.47
C TYR A 308 20.62 32.11 22.69
N THR A 309 20.58 31.89 21.38
CA THR A 309 19.41 32.24 20.58
C THR A 309 18.93 31.05 19.76
N LEU A 310 17.61 31.00 19.57
CA LEU A 310 16.93 30.12 18.62
C LEU A 310 16.18 31.02 17.63
N ASP A 311 16.47 30.86 16.35
CA ASP A 311 15.92 31.67 15.25
C ASP A 311 16.05 33.19 15.50
N GLY A 312 17.20 33.58 16.07
CA GLY A 312 17.52 34.97 16.39
C GLY A 312 16.83 35.52 17.65
N VAL A 313 16.00 34.72 18.33
CA VAL A 313 15.35 35.09 19.60
C VAL A 313 16.13 34.51 20.77
N THR A 314 16.44 35.34 21.77
CA THR A 314 17.09 34.86 23.00
C THR A 314 16.25 33.80 23.69
N MET A 315 16.87 32.67 24.03
CA MET A 315 16.18 31.59 24.70
C MET A 315 15.78 31.99 26.12
N THR A 316 14.58 31.59 26.54
CA THR A 316 14.06 31.83 27.90
C THR A 316 14.56 30.81 28.92
N THR A 317 15.03 29.66 28.43
CA THR A 317 15.67 28.59 29.18
C THR A 317 16.99 28.27 28.50
N ASP A 318 18.09 28.30 29.25
CA ASP A 318 19.39 27.94 28.70
C ASP A 318 19.43 26.45 28.31
N PRO A 319 20.29 26.07 27.34
CA PRO A 319 20.52 24.66 27.03
C PRO A 319 21.01 23.92 28.26
N THR A 320 20.79 22.59 28.28
CA THR A 320 21.38 21.77 29.35
C THR A 320 22.89 21.77 29.18
N GLN A 321 23.61 22.14 30.23
CA GLN A 321 25.07 22.15 30.24
C GLN A 321 25.61 21.05 31.15
N VAL A 322 26.52 20.22 30.64
CA VAL A 322 27.21 19.19 31.41
C VAL A 322 28.71 19.33 31.24
N ILE A 323 29.43 19.60 32.33
CA ILE A 323 30.89 19.70 32.34
C ILE A 323 31.47 18.33 32.68
N ASP A 324 32.31 17.79 31.80
CA ASP A 324 33.13 16.62 32.11
C ASP A 324 34.28 17.01 33.03
N ALA A 325 34.23 16.59 34.29
CA ALA A 325 35.25 16.91 35.29
C ALA A 325 36.66 16.39 34.96
N GLY A 326 36.79 15.39 34.08
CA GLY A 326 38.08 14.82 33.67
C GLY A 326 38.74 15.55 32.50
N THR A 327 37.94 16.09 31.58
CA THR A 327 38.45 16.75 30.35
C THR A 327 38.23 18.26 30.33
N GLY A 328 37.31 18.77 31.16
CA GLY A 328 36.85 20.16 31.16
C GLY A 328 35.93 20.51 29.99
N VAL A 329 35.56 19.55 29.12
CA VAL A 329 34.66 19.79 27.99
C VAL A 329 33.24 20.07 28.50
N THR A 330 32.61 21.11 27.97
CA THR A 330 31.21 21.45 28.26
C THR A 330 30.33 20.93 27.14
N THR A 331 29.42 20.02 27.47
CA THR A 331 28.39 19.53 26.52
C THR A 331 27.16 20.40 26.64
N LEU A 332 26.79 21.08 25.55
CA LEU A 332 25.55 21.82 25.40
C LEU A 332 24.51 20.93 24.71
N THR A 333 23.32 20.82 25.31
CA THR A 333 22.19 20.09 24.71
C THR A 333 21.01 21.04 24.50
N PHE A 334 20.67 21.26 23.23
CA PHE A 334 19.48 21.96 22.79
C PHE A 334 18.43 20.91 22.43
N ALA A 335 17.38 20.78 23.23
CA ALA A 335 16.40 19.71 23.12
C ALA A 335 15.01 20.20 22.72
N SER A 336 14.16 19.26 22.31
CA SER A 336 12.73 19.47 22.05
C SER A 336 12.44 20.53 20.98
N MET A 337 13.26 20.57 19.93
CA MET A 337 13.00 21.42 18.78
C MET A 337 12.12 20.69 17.77
N SER A 338 11.32 21.46 17.05
CA SER A 338 10.61 21.01 15.84
C SER A 338 11.20 21.75 14.65
N VAL A 339 11.52 21.01 13.59
CA VAL A 339 11.95 21.55 12.30
C VAL A 339 10.88 21.20 11.28
N ALA A 340 10.16 22.22 10.82
CA ALA A 340 9.04 22.07 9.89
C ALA A 340 9.44 21.28 8.63
N ALA A 341 8.46 20.66 7.97
CA ALA A 341 8.66 20.06 6.65
C ALA A 341 9.02 21.12 5.61
N ALA A 342 9.72 20.70 4.55
CA ALA A 342 9.80 21.45 3.31
C ALA A 342 8.41 21.52 2.64
N THR A 343 8.09 22.65 2.00
CA THR A 343 6.88 22.72 1.16
C THR A 343 7.13 22.30 -0.28
N ASP A 344 8.38 22.35 -0.74
CA ASP A 344 8.83 21.85 -2.05
C ASP A 344 10.28 21.32 -1.96
N ILE A 345 10.47 20.01 -2.14
CA ILE A 345 11.79 19.39 -2.05
C ILE A 345 12.78 19.87 -3.12
N ALA A 346 12.29 20.39 -4.24
CA ALA A 346 13.12 20.89 -5.34
C ALA A 346 13.62 22.32 -5.11
N ASP A 347 13.06 23.05 -4.14
CA ASP A 347 13.43 24.41 -3.80
C ASP A 347 13.94 24.51 -2.35
N ALA A 348 15.27 24.59 -2.21
CA ALA A 348 15.95 24.70 -0.92
C ALA A 348 15.53 25.92 -0.09
N SER A 349 14.92 26.95 -0.70
CA SER A 349 14.39 28.09 0.05
C SER A 349 13.13 27.77 0.85
N THR A 350 12.52 26.61 0.59
CA THR A 350 11.30 26.15 1.27
C THR A 350 11.57 25.14 2.38
N TYR A 351 12.84 24.76 2.60
CA TYR A 351 13.21 23.81 3.64
C TYR A 351 12.90 24.39 5.02
N GLY A 352 12.49 23.53 5.95
CA GLY A 352 12.39 23.91 7.34
C GLY A 352 13.78 24.21 7.89
N GLU A 353 13.91 25.26 8.70
CA GLU A 353 15.19 25.65 9.27
C GLU A 353 15.03 25.98 10.76
N LYS A 354 16.02 25.57 11.56
CA LYS A 354 16.26 26.07 12.91
C LYS A 354 17.70 26.52 13.04
N VAL A 355 17.89 27.74 13.54
CA VAL A 355 19.22 28.33 13.73
C VAL A 355 19.47 28.57 15.20
N ILE A 356 20.43 27.84 15.76
CA ILE A 356 20.90 28.00 17.13
C ILE A 356 22.18 28.82 17.07
N THR A 357 22.30 29.84 17.92
CA THR A 357 23.58 30.50 18.14
C THR A 357 23.94 30.53 19.61
N PHE A 358 25.24 30.41 19.90
CA PHE A 358 25.77 30.65 21.23
C PHE A 358 27.11 31.37 21.15
N THR A 359 27.40 32.22 22.14
CA THR A 359 28.64 32.99 22.21
C THR A 359 29.49 32.52 23.37
N VAL A 360 30.79 32.40 23.13
CA VAL A 360 31.82 32.11 24.13
C VAL A 360 32.93 33.15 24.03
N THR A 361 33.64 33.38 25.13
CA THR A 361 34.85 34.22 25.09
C THR A 361 36.09 33.34 25.08
N LEU A 362 36.98 33.61 24.14
CA LEU A 362 38.29 32.97 24.10
C LEU A 362 39.12 33.49 25.30
N PRO A 363 39.63 32.63 26.18
CA PRO A 363 40.36 33.07 27.38
C PRO A 363 41.71 33.72 27.09
#